data_AF-A0A8T4W5T5-F1
#
_entry.id   AF-A0A8T4W5T5-F1
#
_cell.length_a   1.000
_cell.length_b   1.000
_cell.length_c   1.000
_cell.angle_alpha   90.00
_cell.angle_beta   90.00
_cell.angle_gamma   90.00
#
_symmetry.space_group_name_H-M   'P 1'
#
loop_
_entity.id
_entity.type
_entity.pdbx_description
1 polymer ?
#
loop_
_entity_poly.entity_id
_entity_poly.type
_entity_poly.pdbx_seq_one_letter_code
_entity_poly.pdbx_strand_id
1 'polypeptide(L)'
;MKKIHSFEIDPFNVTFEPLAGSTFSNLLRLLAENRFQVSLIGIPRIAYSLALTSIQSPLNILEKRFYKKNIKHLTINKSPIFIIGHWRTGSTYLHNLM
;
A
#
# COMPACT_ATOMS: atom_id res chain seq x y z
N MET A 1 -30.02 22.12 5.71
CA MET A 1 -29.20 21.10 6.42
C MET A 1 -29.02 19.92 5.47
N LYS A 2 -27.81 19.74 4.93
CA LYS A 2 -27.49 18.71 3.93
C LYS A 2 -27.31 17.39 4.68
N LYS A 3 -28.25 16.45 4.52
CA LYS A 3 -28.12 15.08 5.03
C LYS A 3 -26.86 14.48 4.39
N ILE A 4 -25.81 14.37 5.18
CA ILE A 4 -24.60 13.63 4.83
C ILE A 4 -25.08 12.19 4.68
N HIS A 5 -24.92 11.62 3.47
CA HIS A 5 -25.20 10.22 3.21
C HIS A 5 -24.53 9.39 4.31
N SER A 6 -25.35 8.78 5.16
CA SER A 6 -24.93 7.70 6.05
C SER A 6 -24.45 6.58 5.13
N PHE A 7 -23.14 6.52 4.91
CA PHE A 7 -22.50 5.33 4.37
C PHE A 7 -22.83 4.20 5.35
N GLU A 8 -23.76 3.33 5.01
CA GLU A 8 -23.88 2.03 5.65
C GLU A 8 -22.60 1.27 5.29
N ILE A 9 -21.66 1.25 6.24
CA ILE A 9 -20.39 0.55 6.08
C ILE A 9 -20.71 -0.93 6.24
N ASP A 10 -21.04 -1.59 5.12
CA ASP A 10 -21.16 -3.03 5.08
C ASP A 10 -19.78 -3.65 5.36
N PRO A 11 -19.60 -4.34 6.49
CA PRO A 11 -18.29 -4.86 6.88
C PRO A 11 -17.78 -5.92 5.92
N PHE A 12 -18.70 -6.64 5.26
CA PHE A 12 -18.43 -7.71 4.31
C PHE A 12 -18.31 -7.24 2.86
N ASN A 13 -18.44 -5.94 2.59
CA ASN A 13 -18.29 -5.43 1.24
C ASN A 13 -16.81 -5.49 0.81
N VAL A 14 -16.51 -6.42 -0.09
CA VAL A 14 -15.18 -6.68 -0.67
C VAL A 14 -14.67 -5.58 -1.62
N THR A 15 -15.48 -4.57 -1.92
CA THR A 15 -15.05 -3.42 -2.75
C THR A 15 -14.13 -2.46 -2.02
N PHE A 16 -14.07 -2.51 -0.69
CA PHE A 16 -13.13 -1.72 0.10
C PHE A 16 -11.89 -2.58 0.40
N GLU A 17 -10.75 -2.26 -0.23
CA GLU A 17 -9.52 -2.99 0.07
C GLU A 17 -9.13 -2.82 1.54
N PRO A 18 -9.06 -3.92 2.31
CA PRO A 18 -8.81 -3.86 3.73
C PRO A 18 -7.30 -3.76 3.99
N LEU A 19 -6.65 -2.66 3.60
CA LEU A 19 -5.20 -2.34 3.79
C LEU A 19 -4.24 -3.55 3.71
N ALA A 20 -4.59 -4.53 2.87
CA ALA A 20 -4.09 -5.89 3.03
C ALA A 20 -2.65 -6.01 2.52
N GLY A 21 -2.19 -5.05 1.71
CA GLY A 21 -0.79 -4.92 1.26
C GLY A 21 0.11 -4.10 2.20
N SER A 22 -0.38 -3.61 3.34
CA SER A 22 0.46 -2.87 4.29
C SER A 22 1.31 -3.80 5.17
N THR A 23 2.32 -3.27 5.86
CA THR A 23 3.08 -4.07 6.83
C THR A 23 2.32 -4.19 8.15
N PHE A 24 2.50 -5.31 8.86
CA PHE A 24 1.91 -5.53 10.18
C PHE A 24 2.22 -4.38 11.16
N SER A 25 3.47 -3.88 11.16
CA SER A 25 3.89 -2.75 11.99
C SER A 25 3.16 -1.45 11.66
N ASN A 26 2.89 -1.19 10.37
CA ASN A 26 2.16 0.00 9.94
C ASN A 26 0.69 -0.08 10.37
N LEU A 27 0.08 -1.26 10.22
CA LEU A 27 -1.30 -1.47 10.64
C LEU A 27 -1.45 -1.35 12.16
N LEU A 28 -0.53 -1.92 12.95
CA LEU A 28 -0.51 -1.76 14.41
C LEU A 28 -0.31 -0.29 14.81
N ARG A 29 0.57 0.44 14.11
CA ARG A 29 0.79 1.87 14.34
C ARG A 29 -0.49 2.68 14.09
N LEU A 30 -1.18 2.41 12.98
CA LEU A 30 -2.45 3.05 12.66
C LEU A 30 -3.53 2.76 13.70
N LEU A 31 -3.60 1.53 14.21
CA LEU A 31 -4.52 1.18 15.30
C LEU A 31 -4.21 1.97 16.59
N ALA A 32 -2.92 2.11 16.92
CA ALA A 32 -2.47 2.87 18.08
C ALA A 32 -2.75 4.37 17.93
N GLU A 33 -2.46 4.95 16.77
CA GLU A 33 -2.74 6.37 16.45
C GLU A 33 -4.25 6.67 16.53
N ASN A 34 -5.10 5.74 16.09
CA ASN A 34 -6.55 5.88 16.15
C ASN A 34 -7.17 5.44 17.50
N ARG A 35 -6.35 5.16 18.52
CA ARG A 35 -6.78 4.72 19.87
C ARG A 35 -7.68 3.49 19.86
N PHE A 36 -7.49 2.58 18.91
CA PHE A 36 -8.34 1.39 18.75
C PHE A 36 -9.85 1.70 18.69
N GLN A 37 -10.23 2.89 18.20
CA GLN A 37 -11.63 3.26 17.97
C GLN A 37 -12.18 2.54 16.75
N VAL A 38 -12.40 1.25 16.92
CA VAL A 38 -12.93 0.34 15.91
C VAL A 38 -14.37 0.06 16.26
N SER A 39 -15.30 0.41 15.37
CA SER A 39 -16.69 -0.03 15.49
C SER A 39 -16.75 -1.56 15.49
N LEU A 40 -17.62 -2.19 16.30
CA LEU A 40 -17.76 -3.65 16.36
C LEU A 40 -17.95 -4.29 14.97
N ILE A 41 -18.61 -3.56 14.08
CA ILE A 41 -18.86 -3.93 12.68
C ILE A 41 -17.53 -4.08 11.91
N GLY A 42 -16.51 -3.27 12.20
CA GLY A 42 -15.20 -3.26 11.53
C GLY A 42 -14.17 -4.26 12.07
N ILE A 43 -14.44 -4.92 13.20
CA ILE A 43 -13.52 -5.92 13.80
C ILE A 43 -13.14 -7.06 12.84
N PRO A 44 -14.07 -7.75 12.14
CA PRO A 44 -13.71 -8.84 11.24
C PRO A 44 -12.78 -8.39 10.10
N ARG A 45 -12.94 -7.15 9.62
CA ARG A 45 -12.08 -6.57 8.57
C ARG A 45 -10.65 -6.36 9.07
N ILE A 46 -10.50 -5.86 10.29
CA ILE A 46 -9.18 -5.65 10.90
C ILE A 46 -8.51 -6.99 11.21
N ALA A 47 -9.27 -7.97 11.70
CA ALA A 47 -8.76 -9.32 11.93
C ALA A 47 -8.24 -9.96 10.63
N TYR A 48 -8.99 -9.85 9.53
CA TYR A 48 -8.56 -10.32 8.21
C TYR A 48 -7.26 -9.63 7.74
N SER A 49 -7.22 -8.30 7.86
CA SER A 49 -6.03 -7.51 7.49
C SER A 49 -4.82 -7.87 8.36
N LEU A 50 -5.01 -8.05 9.68
CA LEU A 50 -3.96 -8.47 10.60
C LEU A 50 -3.41 -9.86 10.23
N ALA A 51 -4.29 -10.82 9.94
CA ALA A 51 -3.88 -12.15 9.53
C ALA A 51 -3.04 -12.10 8.24
N LEU A 52 -3.51 -11.39 7.21
CA LEU A 52 -2.80 -11.32 5.93
C LEU A 52 -1.47 -10.57 6.04
N THR A 53 -1.45 -9.43 6.75
CA THR A 53 -0.22 -8.65 6.96
C THR A 53 0.78 -9.38 7.85
N SER A 54 0.32 -10.19 8.81
CA SER A 54 1.20 -11.04 9.64
C SER A 54 1.89 -12.13 8.83
N ILE A 55 1.22 -12.70 7.81
CA ILE A 55 1.81 -13.70 6.91
C ILE A 55 2.78 -13.03 5.92
N GLN A 56 2.42 -11.85 5.38
CA GLN A 56 3.25 -11.14 4.40
C GLN A 56 4.46 -10.43 5.01
N SER A 57 4.38 -9.96 6.26
CA SER A 57 5.48 -9.27 6.94
C SER A 57 6.80 -10.05 6.97
N PRO A 58 6.85 -11.33 7.42
CA PRO A 58 8.08 -12.10 7.40
C PRO A 58 8.59 -12.36 5.98
N LEU A 59 7.70 -12.61 5.01
CA LEU A 59 8.08 -12.78 3.59
C LEU A 59 8.76 -11.51 3.05
N ASN A 60 8.18 -10.34 3.30
CA ASN A 60 8.75 -9.05 2.92
C ASN A 60 10.12 -8.81 3.58
N ILE A 61 10.29 -9.19 4.85
CA ILE A 61 11.58 -9.05 5.54
C ILE A 61 12.63 -10.00 4.95
N LEU A 62 12.26 -11.24 4.65
CA LEU A 62 13.13 -12.23 4.01
C LEU A 62 13.54 -11.75 2.62
N GLU A 63 12.58 -11.39 1.77
CA GLU A 63 12.84 -10.85 0.44
C GLU A 63 13.79 -9.65 0.52
N LYS A 64 13.48 -8.68 1.37
CA LYS A 64 14.35 -7.52 1.56
C LYS A 64 15.75 -7.94 2.04
N ARG A 65 15.90 -8.94 2.90
CA ARG A 65 17.22 -9.39 3.35
C ARG A 65 18.02 -10.07 2.23
N PHE A 66 17.39 -10.94 1.44
CA PHE A 66 18.04 -11.64 0.34
C PHE A 66 18.40 -10.70 -0.82
N TYR A 67 17.44 -9.89 -1.28
CA TYR A 67 17.62 -9.06 -2.46
C TYR A 67 18.32 -7.73 -2.16
N LYS A 68 18.35 -7.23 -0.92
CA LYS A 68 19.05 -5.96 -0.59
C LYS A 68 20.53 -6.01 -0.94
N LYS A 69 21.21 -7.16 -0.82
CA LYS A 69 22.60 -7.29 -1.24
C LYS A 69 22.70 -7.17 -2.76
N ASN A 70 21.90 -7.94 -3.49
CA ASN A 70 21.88 -7.91 -4.95
C ASN A 70 21.56 -6.49 -5.46
N ILE A 71 20.49 -5.86 -4.97
CA ILE A 71 20.08 -4.50 -5.34
C ILE A 71 21.19 -3.47 -5.09
N LYS A 72 21.93 -3.57 -3.97
CA LYS A 72 23.05 -2.66 -3.67
C LYS A 72 24.24 -2.83 -4.62
N HIS A 73 24.45 -4.04 -5.13
CA HIS A 73 25.53 -4.34 -6.07
C HIS A 73 25.11 -4.17 -7.54
N LEU A 74 23.83 -3.89 -7.82
CA LEU A 74 23.38 -3.55 -9.17
C LEU A 74 23.99 -2.20 -9.58
N THR A 75 25.02 -2.27 -10.42
CA THR A 75 25.55 -1.10 -11.12
C THR A 75 24.63 -0.77 -12.27
N ILE A 76 24.04 0.42 -12.25
CA ILE A 76 23.20 0.92 -13.35
C ILE A 76 24.13 1.23 -14.53
N ASN A 77 24.22 0.31 -15.49
CA ASN A 77 25.16 0.41 -16.62
C ASN A 77 24.78 1.52 -17.63
N LYS A 78 23.49 1.84 -17.75
CA LYS A 78 22.98 2.93 -18.58
C LYS A 78 22.44 4.04 -17.68
N SER A 79 23.01 5.24 -17.75
CA SER A 79 22.52 6.40 -17.01
C SER A 79 21.02 6.59 -17.21
N PRO A 80 20.21 6.63 -16.13
CA PRO A 80 18.76 6.75 -16.25
C PRO A 80 18.40 8.11 -16.84
N ILE A 81 17.54 8.12 -17.85
CA ILE A 81 17.02 9.35 -18.44
C ILE A 81 15.68 9.65 -17.79
N PHE A 82 15.59 10.79 -17.10
CA PHE A 82 14.34 11.27 -16.51
C PHE A 82 13.69 12.28 -17.45
N ILE A 83 12.52 11.93 -17.98
CA ILE A 83 11.71 12.84 -18.79
C ILE A 83 10.82 13.65 -17.85
N ILE A 84 11.11 14.95 -17.72
CA ILE A 84 10.34 15.89 -16.90
C ILE A 84 9.52 16.76 -17.85
N GLY A 85 8.25 17.00 -17.52
CA GLY A 85 7.36 17.83 -18.32
C GLY A 85 6.07 18.18 -17.59
N HIS A 86 5.29 19.09 -18.19
CA HIS A 86 3.97 19.43 -17.68
C HIS A 86 2.98 18.27 -17.90
N TRP A 87 1.90 18.22 -17.12
CA TRP A 87 0.86 17.22 -17.34
C TRP A 87 0.19 17.45 -18.71
N ARG A 88 -0.11 16.35 -19.40
CA ARG A 88 -0.72 16.31 -20.74
C ARG A 88 0.13 16.84 -21.91
N THR A 89 1.45 16.98 -21.76
CA THR A 89 2.36 17.36 -22.87
C THR A 89 2.76 16.19 -23.78
N GLY A 90 2.19 14.99 -23.59
CA GLY A 90 2.45 13.84 -24.46
C GLY A 90 3.85 13.22 -24.29
N SER A 91 4.44 13.32 -23.10
CA SER A 91 5.77 12.73 -22.79
C SER A 91 5.84 11.21 -22.98
N THR A 92 4.70 10.52 -23.10
CA THR A 92 4.63 9.09 -23.47
C THR A 92 5.21 8.82 -24.85
N TYR A 93 4.95 9.67 -25.85
CA TYR A 93 5.50 9.47 -27.19
C TYR A 93 7.03 9.65 -27.19
N LEU A 94 7.52 10.65 -26.44
CA LEU A 94 8.95 10.86 -26.24
C LEU A 94 9.62 9.69 -25.51
N HIS A 95 8.97 9.12 -24.49
CA HIS A 95 9.46 7.95 -23.78
C HIS A 95 9.60 6.72 -24.69
N ASN A 96 8.66 6.50 -25.60
CA ASN A 96 8.68 5.36 -26.51
C ASN A 96 9.76 5.47 -27.61
N LEU A 97 10.30 6.68 -27.85
CA LEU A 97 11.31 6.94 -28.88
C LEU A 97 12.76 6.81 -28.34
N MET A 98 12.93 6.69 -27.02
CA MET A 98 14.22 6.55 -26.32
C MET A 98 14.61 5.09 -26.04
#